data_AF-A0A8J3NWC2-F1
#
_entry.id   AF-A0A8J3NWC2-F1
#
_cell.length_a   1.000
_cell.length_b   1.000
_cell.length_c   1.000
_cell.angle_alpha   90.00
_cell.angle_beta   90.00
_cell.angle_gamma   90.00
#
_symmetry.space_group_name_H-M   'P 1'
#
loop_
_entity.id
_entity.type
_entity.pdbx_description
1 polymer ?
#
loop_
_entity_poly.entity_id
_entity_poly.type
_entity_poly.pdbx_seq_one_letter_code
_entity_poly.pdbx_strand_id
1 'polypeptide(L)'
;MRFEDSSFVSGGVYFGRATLSKGRVSFSGAKFNGAAVGFSGFLLSGGTLSFGSAKFTAGPITLSGVRLEAGELTFWESKFMGAMVSLSGARFAGANVSFVGAEVSDGVINFSMAGLTNGVIRFGHTAFLGGEVKFSEMRFNGGEMVFSDARFDSSSLSFDRAVFQGSTVTFTDTEFTGGGIVDLSRAVVRKCPPVFDSWIEPPRGLIMPPPMKDFAGTETPPVFAEQVSEAIAAADASES
;
A
#
# COMPACT_ATOMS: atom_id res chain seq x y z
N MET A 1 -9.43 11.58 -19.93
CA MET A 1 -8.18 11.96 -20.64
C MET A 1 -7.35 10.70 -20.82
N ARG A 2 -6.69 10.53 -21.97
CA ARG A 2 -5.88 9.34 -22.28
C ARG A 2 -4.49 9.76 -22.74
N PHE A 3 -3.48 9.18 -22.11
CA PHE A 3 -2.05 9.31 -22.39
C PHE A 3 -1.44 7.91 -22.53
N GLU A 4 -2.21 6.98 -23.07
CA GLU A 4 -1.84 5.57 -23.18
C GLU A 4 -0.63 5.43 -24.10
N ASP A 5 0.31 4.57 -23.71
CA ASP A 5 1.58 4.28 -24.42
C ASP A 5 2.48 5.49 -24.72
N SER A 6 2.19 6.64 -24.10
CA SER A 6 2.96 7.86 -24.28
C SER A 6 4.33 7.80 -23.59
N SER A 7 5.28 8.61 -24.06
CA SER A 7 6.60 8.73 -23.44
C SER A 7 6.85 10.14 -22.94
N PHE A 8 7.13 10.25 -21.64
CA PHE A 8 7.48 11.50 -20.96
C PHE A 8 8.97 11.45 -20.57
N VAL A 9 9.79 12.16 -21.34
CA VAL A 9 11.26 12.13 -21.19
C VAL A 9 11.76 13.27 -20.31
N SER A 10 11.20 14.47 -20.49
CA SER A 10 11.58 15.66 -19.74
C SER A 10 10.38 16.57 -19.48
N GLY A 11 10.56 17.55 -18.59
CA GLY A 11 9.48 18.41 -18.11
C GLY A 11 8.67 17.74 -17.00
N GLY A 12 7.42 18.19 -16.83
CA GLY A 12 6.53 17.58 -15.86
C GLY A 12 5.06 17.68 -16.27
N VAL A 13 4.29 16.71 -15.81
CA VAL A 13 2.84 16.65 -16.01
C VAL A 13 2.19 16.90 -14.66
N TYR A 14 1.43 17.99 -14.54
CA TYR A 14 0.88 18.44 -13.26
C TYR A 14 -0.64 18.56 -13.31
N PHE A 15 -1.30 17.89 -12.38
CA PHE A 15 -2.75 17.94 -12.13
C PHE A 15 -3.07 18.52 -10.75
N GLY A 16 -2.22 19.41 -10.25
CA GLY A 16 -2.35 19.97 -8.91
C GLY A 16 -3.74 20.59 -8.69
N ARG A 17 -4.36 20.28 -7.54
CA ARG A 17 -5.69 20.75 -7.13
C ARG A 17 -6.85 20.41 -8.10
N ALA A 18 -6.62 19.56 -9.10
CA ALA A 18 -7.69 19.10 -9.97
C ALA A 18 -8.60 18.10 -9.24
N THR A 19 -9.84 17.98 -9.72
CA THR A 19 -10.81 17.01 -9.21
C THR A 19 -11.23 16.05 -10.32
N LEU A 20 -11.17 14.76 -10.05
CA LEU A 20 -11.80 13.72 -10.87
C LEU A 20 -12.96 13.11 -10.07
N SER A 21 -14.18 13.40 -10.51
CA SER A 21 -15.41 12.89 -9.89
C SER A 21 -16.05 11.74 -10.66
N LYS A 22 -15.73 11.59 -11.94
CA LYS A 22 -16.20 10.52 -12.82
C LYS A 22 -15.30 10.37 -14.05
N GLY A 23 -15.43 9.26 -14.75
CA GLY A 23 -14.65 8.97 -15.95
C GLY A 23 -13.22 8.55 -15.63
N ARG A 24 -12.33 8.61 -16.63
CA ARG A 24 -10.97 8.05 -16.55
C ARG A 24 -9.89 9.05 -16.97
N VAL A 25 -8.82 9.12 -16.20
CA VAL A 25 -7.51 9.63 -16.61
C VAL A 25 -6.56 8.44 -16.70
N SER A 26 -6.06 8.12 -17.89
CA SER A 26 -5.31 6.90 -18.18
C SER A 26 -3.91 7.22 -18.67
N PHE A 27 -2.91 6.68 -18.00
CA PHE A 27 -1.50 6.62 -18.39
C PHE A 27 -1.06 5.17 -18.62
N SER A 28 -2.00 4.28 -18.97
CA SER A 28 -1.67 2.87 -19.13
C SER A 28 -0.61 2.66 -20.22
N GLY A 29 0.39 1.83 -19.94
CA GLY A 29 1.53 1.59 -20.84
C GLY A 29 2.51 2.76 -21.01
N ALA A 30 2.25 3.91 -20.37
CA ALA A 30 3.10 5.09 -20.52
C ALA A 30 4.50 4.88 -19.91
N LYS A 31 5.50 5.56 -20.47
CA LYS A 31 6.91 5.51 -20.04
C LYS A 31 7.33 6.86 -19.48
N PHE A 32 7.73 6.90 -18.22
CA PHE A 32 8.26 8.06 -17.53
C PHE A 32 9.76 7.88 -17.34
N ASN A 33 10.53 8.60 -18.15
CA ASN A 33 11.98 8.49 -18.26
C ASN A 33 12.67 9.77 -17.77
N GLY A 34 12.22 10.32 -16.64
CA GLY A 34 12.78 11.53 -16.04
C GLY A 34 11.76 12.64 -15.80
N ALA A 35 10.60 12.60 -16.45
CA ALA A 35 9.54 13.58 -16.24
C ALA A 35 8.91 13.41 -14.84
N ALA A 36 8.76 14.53 -14.13
CA ALA A 36 8.03 14.55 -12.86
C ALA A 36 6.52 14.53 -13.11
N VAL A 37 5.78 13.73 -12.35
CA VAL A 37 4.30 13.70 -12.42
C VAL A 37 3.75 14.15 -11.08
N GLY A 38 3.01 15.26 -11.05
CA GLY A 38 2.55 15.89 -9.82
C GLY A 38 1.03 15.97 -9.70
N PHE A 39 0.51 15.53 -8.56
CA PHE A 39 -0.91 15.55 -8.19
C PHE A 39 -1.14 16.28 -6.86
N SER A 40 -0.29 17.22 -6.47
CA SER A 40 -0.44 17.90 -5.16
C SER A 40 -1.84 18.49 -4.97
N GLY A 41 -2.53 18.08 -3.90
CA GLY A 41 -3.89 18.51 -3.59
C GLY A 41 -4.98 17.99 -4.54
N PHE A 42 -4.68 17.01 -5.39
CA PHE A 42 -5.65 16.36 -6.27
C PHE A 42 -6.73 15.64 -5.44
N LEU A 43 -7.97 15.73 -5.91
CA LEU A 43 -9.13 15.06 -5.34
C LEU A 43 -9.66 14.01 -6.33
N LEU A 44 -9.62 12.75 -5.92
CA LEU A 44 -10.36 11.66 -6.57
C LEU A 44 -11.62 11.40 -5.74
N SER A 45 -12.75 11.95 -6.18
CA SER A 45 -14.06 11.72 -5.55
C SER A 45 -14.91 10.69 -6.32
N GLY A 46 -14.34 10.09 -7.36
CA GLY A 46 -14.91 9.02 -8.16
C GLY A 46 -14.11 8.81 -9.45
N GLY A 47 -14.54 7.86 -10.30
CA GLY A 47 -13.81 7.53 -11.52
C GLY A 47 -12.46 6.83 -11.28
N THR A 48 -11.59 6.85 -12.29
CA THR A 48 -10.34 6.07 -12.30
C THR A 48 -9.15 6.91 -12.75
N LEU A 49 -8.09 6.93 -11.95
CA LEU A 49 -6.74 7.36 -12.33
C LEU A 49 -5.86 6.11 -12.49
N SER A 50 -5.45 5.81 -13.73
CA SER A 50 -4.75 4.57 -14.05
C SER A 50 -3.34 4.82 -14.57
N PHE A 51 -2.39 4.05 -14.05
CA PHE A 51 -1.01 3.90 -14.49
C PHE A 51 -0.70 2.42 -14.81
N GLY A 52 -1.73 1.65 -15.19
CA GLY A 52 -1.57 0.21 -15.43
C GLY A 52 -0.51 -0.09 -16.50
N SER A 53 0.40 -1.02 -16.23
CA SER A 53 1.53 -1.39 -17.10
C SER A 53 2.48 -0.23 -17.46
N ALA A 54 2.38 0.91 -16.76
CA ALA A 54 3.30 2.04 -16.95
C ALA A 54 4.70 1.69 -16.44
N LYS A 55 5.72 2.35 -17.01
CA LYS A 55 7.12 2.16 -16.64
C LYS A 55 7.71 3.47 -16.16
N PHE A 56 8.23 3.48 -14.94
CA PHE A 56 8.87 4.62 -14.31
C PHE A 56 10.35 4.30 -14.12
N THR A 57 11.21 4.82 -15.00
CA THR A 57 12.67 4.61 -14.92
C THR A 57 13.38 5.75 -14.21
N ALA A 58 12.78 6.94 -14.21
CA ALA A 58 13.27 8.13 -13.52
C ALA A 58 12.15 9.16 -13.40
N GLY A 59 12.37 10.16 -12.55
CA GLY A 59 11.40 11.23 -12.29
C GLY A 59 10.40 10.84 -11.18
N PRO A 60 10.12 11.74 -10.23
CA PRO A 60 9.21 11.42 -9.13
C PRO A 60 7.75 11.49 -9.55
N ILE A 61 6.95 10.55 -9.06
CA ILE A 61 5.48 10.66 -9.02
C ILE A 61 5.11 11.19 -7.64
N THR A 62 4.56 12.39 -7.58
CA THR A 62 4.18 13.05 -6.32
C THR A 62 2.67 13.16 -6.21
N LEU A 63 2.08 12.29 -5.40
CA LEU A 63 0.70 12.31 -4.93
C LEU A 63 0.66 12.73 -3.44
N SER A 64 1.57 13.58 -2.99
CA SER A 64 1.57 14.02 -1.59
C SER A 64 0.34 14.87 -1.26
N GLY A 65 -0.31 14.55 -0.14
CA GLY A 65 -1.50 15.26 0.36
C GLY A 65 -2.75 15.11 -0.51
N VAL A 66 -2.80 14.13 -1.42
CA VAL A 66 -4.00 13.85 -2.22
C VAL A 66 -5.14 13.36 -1.34
N ARG A 67 -6.37 13.58 -1.80
CA ARG A 67 -7.59 13.00 -1.21
C ARG A 67 -8.21 12.03 -2.21
N LEU A 68 -8.33 10.78 -1.84
CA LEU A 68 -9.07 9.77 -2.58
C LEU A 68 -10.29 9.42 -1.73
N GLU A 69 -11.40 10.09 -1.99
CA GLU A 69 -12.67 9.98 -1.25
C GLU A 69 -13.62 8.93 -1.85
N ALA A 70 -13.35 8.50 -3.08
CA ALA A 70 -13.90 7.32 -3.73
C ALA A 70 -13.07 7.01 -5.00
N GLY A 71 -13.51 6.05 -5.80
CA GLY A 71 -12.89 5.74 -7.09
C GLY A 71 -11.63 4.87 -6.96
N GLU A 72 -10.87 4.81 -8.05
CA GLU A 72 -9.75 3.89 -8.21
C GLU A 72 -8.47 4.62 -8.64
N LEU A 73 -7.39 4.40 -7.88
CA LEU A 73 -6.01 4.68 -8.29
C LEU A 73 -5.29 3.35 -8.53
N THR A 74 -4.91 3.06 -9.76
CA THR A 74 -4.32 1.76 -10.10
C THR A 74 -2.95 1.88 -10.77
N PHE A 75 -2.03 1.03 -10.32
CA PHE A 75 -0.67 0.80 -10.79
C PHE A 75 -0.48 -0.68 -11.17
N TRP A 76 -1.57 -1.37 -11.53
CA TRP A 76 -1.58 -2.77 -11.97
C TRP A 76 -0.43 -3.06 -12.95
N GLU A 77 0.39 -4.08 -12.69
CA GLU A 77 1.52 -4.51 -13.55
C GLU A 77 2.51 -3.39 -13.95
N SER A 78 2.52 -2.27 -13.23
CA SER A 78 3.47 -1.19 -13.48
C SER A 78 4.86 -1.54 -12.97
N LYS A 79 5.89 -0.87 -13.51
CA LYS A 79 7.29 -1.08 -13.14
C LYS A 79 7.90 0.22 -12.61
N PHE A 80 8.39 0.21 -11.39
CA PHE A 80 9.12 1.31 -10.76
C PHE A 80 10.59 0.93 -10.66
N MET A 81 11.41 1.38 -11.60
CA MET A 81 12.83 1.06 -11.70
C MET A 81 13.64 2.27 -11.24
N GLY A 82 13.88 2.40 -9.93
CA GLY A 82 14.58 3.52 -9.31
C GLY A 82 13.73 4.80 -9.11
N ALA A 83 12.48 4.81 -9.59
CA ALA A 83 11.58 5.95 -9.44
C ALA A 83 10.98 6.04 -8.03
N MET A 84 10.74 7.27 -7.57
CA MET A 84 10.01 7.54 -6.33
C MET A 84 8.52 7.75 -6.60
N VAL A 85 7.67 7.06 -5.85
CA VAL A 85 6.22 7.30 -5.76
C VAL A 85 5.89 7.79 -4.35
N SER A 86 5.50 9.05 -4.22
CA SER A 86 5.15 9.64 -2.94
C SER A 86 3.64 9.79 -2.81
N LEU A 87 3.03 9.05 -1.89
CA LEU A 87 1.67 9.24 -1.39
C LEU A 87 1.69 9.76 0.07
N SER A 88 2.77 10.48 0.44
CA SER A 88 2.92 10.96 1.81
C SER A 88 1.79 11.94 2.19
N GLY A 89 1.24 11.76 3.39
CA GLY A 89 0.10 12.54 3.88
C GLY A 89 -1.20 12.37 3.07
N ALA A 90 -1.28 11.38 2.16
CA ALA A 90 -2.49 11.10 1.41
C ALA A 90 -3.63 10.62 2.32
N ARG A 91 -4.87 10.91 1.94
CA ARG A 91 -6.08 10.44 2.63
C ARG A 91 -6.85 9.52 1.70
N PHE A 92 -6.92 8.24 2.06
CA PHE A 92 -7.72 7.22 1.37
C PHE A 92 -8.98 6.98 2.20
N ALA A 93 -10.09 7.56 1.78
CA ALA A 93 -11.40 7.40 2.40
C ALA A 93 -12.32 6.68 1.40
N GLY A 94 -12.62 5.40 1.58
CA GLY A 94 -13.50 4.66 0.66
C GLY A 94 -12.96 4.39 -0.75
N ALA A 95 -11.71 4.78 -1.05
CA ALA A 95 -11.09 4.57 -2.35
C ALA A 95 -10.31 3.26 -2.44
N ASN A 96 -10.16 2.75 -3.67
CA ASN A 96 -9.33 1.60 -4.00
C ASN A 96 -7.99 2.06 -4.57
N VAL A 97 -6.89 1.60 -3.98
CA VAL A 97 -5.54 1.76 -4.50
C VAL A 97 -4.97 0.38 -4.80
N SER A 98 -4.48 0.16 -6.01
CA SER A 98 -3.97 -1.15 -6.43
C SER A 98 -2.57 -1.05 -7.02
N PHE A 99 -1.68 -1.90 -6.55
CA PHE A 99 -0.35 -2.18 -7.08
C PHE A 99 -0.24 -3.65 -7.51
N VAL A 100 -1.36 -4.33 -7.74
CA VAL A 100 -1.38 -5.77 -7.98
C VAL A 100 -0.51 -6.10 -9.22
N GLY A 101 0.38 -7.07 -9.07
CA GLY A 101 1.34 -7.49 -10.11
C GLY A 101 2.42 -6.46 -10.44
N ALA A 102 2.52 -5.35 -9.72
CA ALA A 102 3.57 -4.35 -9.95
C ALA A 102 4.96 -4.86 -9.57
N GLU A 103 5.98 -4.24 -10.13
CA GLU A 103 7.40 -4.51 -9.83
C GLU A 103 8.05 -3.21 -9.32
N VAL A 104 8.68 -3.28 -8.15
CA VAL A 104 9.45 -2.17 -7.55
C VAL A 104 10.90 -2.61 -7.46
N SER A 105 11.76 -2.02 -8.28
CA SER A 105 13.18 -2.36 -8.37
C SER A 105 14.00 -1.13 -8.02
N ASP A 106 14.65 -1.13 -6.86
CA ASP A 106 15.44 0.00 -6.31
C ASP A 106 14.70 1.35 -6.18
N GLY A 107 13.36 1.33 -6.26
CA GLY A 107 12.51 2.52 -6.12
C GLY A 107 12.11 2.80 -4.67
N VAL A 108 11.37 3.89 -4.47
CA VAL A 108 10.78 4.20 -3.15
C VAL A 108 9.29 4.45 -3.30
N ILE A 109 8.46 3.71 -2.57
CA ILE A 109 7.03 3.99 -2.42
C ILE A 109 6.78 4.51 -1.00
N ASN A 110 6.31 5.75 -0.88
CA ASN A 110 6.20 6.44 0.40
C ASN A 110 4.73 6.76 0.74
N PHE A 111 4.19 6.08 1.75
CA PHE A 111 2.88 6.34 2.36
C PHE A 111 2.99 7.03 3.74
N SER A 112 4.15 7.56 4.10
CA SER A 112 4.34 8.15 5.43
C SER A 112 3.31 9.23 5.74
N MET A 113 2.79 9.23 6.96
CA MET A 113 1.72 10.09 7.46
C MET A 113 0.38 9.98 6.72
N ALA A 114 0.20 8.99 5.84
CA ALA A 114 -1.08 8.78 5.17
C ALA A 114 -2.14 8.23 6.14
N GLY A 115 -3.41 8.30 5.73
CA GLY A 115 -4.53 7.71 6.46
C GLY A 115 -5.38 6.83 5.56
N LEU A 116 -5.66 5.61 6.01
CA LEU A 116 -6.65 4.71 5.40
C LEU A 116 -7.92 4.67 6.25
N THR A 117 -9.07 4.87 5.63
CA THR A 117 -10.38 4.80 6.28
C THR A 117 -11.41 4.20 5.32
N ASN A 118 -11.86 2.98 5.62
CA ASN A 118 -12.86 2.25 4.83
C ASN A 118 -12.52 2.08 3.34
N GLY A 119 -11.25 2.25 2.96
CA GLY A 119 -10.74 2.02 1.62
C GLY A 119 -9.93 0.73 1.55
N VAL A 120 -9.37 0.43 0.38
CA VAL A 120 -8.51 -0.75 0.22
C VAL A 120 -7.21 -0.39 -0.51
N ILE A 121 -6.08 -0.87 0.00
CA ILE A 121 -4.77 -0.79 -0.66
C ILE A 121 -4.27 -2.21 -0.92
N ARG A 122 -4.05 -2.57 -2.19
CA ARG A 122 -3.62 -3.93 -2.58
C ARG A 122 -2.21 -3.94 -3.17
N PHE A 123 -1.38 -4.84 -2.67
CA PHE A 123 -0.05 -5.19 -3.19
C PHE A 123 0.00 -6.67 -3.58
N GLY A 124 -1.14 -7.24 -3.99
CA GLY A 124 -1.21 -8.66 -4.33
C GLY A 124 -0.29 -9.02 -5.48
N HIS A 125 0.47 -10.12 -5.41
CA HIS A 125 1.46 -10.50 -6.43
C HIS A 125 2.50 -9.40 -6.76
N THR A 126 2.68 -8.39 -5.91
CA THR A 126 3.68 -7.34 -6.13
C THR A 126 5.08 -7.89 -5.82
N ALA A 127 6.03 -7.64 -6.72
CA ALA A 127 7.43 -7.98 -6.51
C ALA A 127 8.23 -6.74 -6.08
N PHE A 128 8.73 -6.75 -4.85
CA PHE A 128 9.67 -5.75 -4.32
C PHE A 128 11.08 -6.31 -4.46
N LEU A 129 11.81 -5.87 -5.48
CA LEU A 129 13.13 -6.35 -5.88
C LEU A 129 14.19 -5.30 -5.52
N GLY A 130 14.40 -5.08 -4.22
CA GLY A 130 15.15 -3.94 -3.69
C GLY A 130 14.24 -2.75 -3.35
N GLY A 131 14.86 -1.60 -3.09
CA GLY A 131 14.14 -0.37 -2.76
C GLY A 131 13.42 -0.38 -1.41
N GLU A 132 12.59 0.63 -1.19
CA GLU A 132 11.94 0.89 0.10
C GLU A 132 10.44 1.17 -0.04
N VAL A 133 9.61 0.60 0.84
CA VAL A 133 8.24 1.04 1.05
C VAL A 133 8.05 1.51 2.49
N LYS A 134 7.56 2.74 2.62
CA LYS A 134 7.46 3.43 3.92
C LYS A 134 6.01 3.65 4.30
N PHE A 135 5.62 3.14 5.46
CA PHE A 135 4.33 3.38 6.09
C PHE A 135 4.48 4.19 7.39
N SER A 136 5.58 4.94 7.55
CA SER A 136 5.89 5.61 8.80
C SER A 136 4.78 6.56 9.24
N GLU A 137 4.31 6.45 10.48
CA GLU A 137 3.18 7.22 11.03
C GLU A 137 1.86 7.12 10.24
N MET A 138 1.72 6.10 9.38
CA MET A 138 0.46 5.84 8.69
C MET A 138 -0.61 5.39 9.69
N ARG A 139 -1.85 5.86 9.51
CA ARG A 139 -2.99 5.47 10.36
C ARG A 139 -3.96 4.57 9.61
N PHE A 140 -4.22 3.40 10.19
CA PHE A 140 -5.13 2.38 9.66
C PHE A 140 -6.44 2.37 10.45
N ASN A 141 -7.46 3.05 9.92
CA ASN A 141 -8.73 3.31 10.61
C ASN A 141 -9.95 2.79 9.84
N GLY A 142 -10.05 1.47 9.69
CA GLY A 142 -11.08 0.81 8.89
C GLY A 142 -10.64 0.59 7.45
N GLY A 143 -11.18 -0.43 6.79
CA GLY A 143 -10.74 -0.87 5.46
C GLY A 143 -9.64 -1.93 5.50
N GLU A 144 -8.91 -2.08 4.39
CA GLU A 144 -8.01 -3.21 4.18
C GLU A 144 -6.68 -2.80 3.53
N MET A 145 -5.59 -3.44 3.96
CA MET A 145 -4.31 -3.43 3.25
C MET A 145 -3.85 -4.87 3.05
N VAL A 146 -3.63 -5.27 1.80
CA VAL A 146 -3.46 -6.67 1.44
C VAL A 146 -2.14 -6.87 0.70
N PHE A 147 -1.29 -7.76 1.21
CA PHE A 147 -0.01 -8.17 0.60
C PHE A 147 -0.04 -9.62 0.08
N SER A 148 -1.21 -10.18 -0.24
CA SER A 148 -1.32 -11.58 -0.66
C SER A 148 -0.39 -11.95 -1.82
N ASP A 149 0.39 -13.01 -1.71
CA ASP A 149 1.37 -13.44 -2.73
C ASP A 149 2.45 -12.38 -3.07
N ALA A 150 2.65 -11.37 -2.22
CA ALA A 150 3.71 -10.39 -2.43
C ALA A 150 5.08 -11.00 -2.12
N ARG A 151 6.09 -10.62 -2.92
CA ARG A 151 7.48 -11.07 -2.72
C ARG A 151 8.37 -9.89 -2.35
N PHE A 152 9.09 -10.04 -1.24
CA PHE A 152 10.10 -9.11 -0.77
C PHE A 152 11.48 -9.72 -0.98
N ASP A 153 12.19 -9.25 -2.00
CA ASP A 153 13.54 -9.69 -2.35
C ASP A 153 14.53 -8.54 -2.19
N SER A 154 15.41 -8.62 -1.20
CA SER A 154 16.41 -7.56 -0.92
C SER A 154 15.81 -6.16 -0.69
N SER A 155 14.50 -6.05 -0.47
CA SER A 155 13.74 -4.82 -0.27
C SER A 155 13.52 -4.51 1.22
N SER A 156 13.19 -3.26 1.56
CA SER A 156 12.85 -2.86 2.93
C SER A 156 11.44 -2.27 3.02
N LEU A 157 10.59 -2.87 3.85
CA LEU A 157 9.28 -2.36 4.25
C LEU A 157 9.32 -1.92 5.72
N SER A 158 8.88 -0.70 6.01
CA SER A 158 8.84 -0.21 7.40
C SER A 158 7.48 0.35 7.79
N PHE A 159 6.99 -0.10 8.94
CA PHE A 159 5.80 0.40 9.62
C PHE A 159 6.15 1.24 10.86
N ASP A 160 7.26 1.99 10.81
CA ASP A 160 7.72 2.79 11.95
C ASP A 160 6.61 3.74 12.47
N ARG A 161 6.17 3.53 13.71
CA ARG A 161 5.08 4.28 14.36
C ARG A 161 3.76 4.26 13.60
N ALA A 162 3.57 3.33 12.67
CA ALA A 162 2.28 3.12 12.02
C ALA A 162 1.26 2.63 13.06
N VAL A 163 0.02 3.09 12.96
CA VAL A 163 -1.02 2.83 13.97
C VAL A 163 -2.10 1.92 13.39
N PHE A 164 -2.16 0.68 13.86
CA PHE A 164 -3.18 -0.32 13.53
C PHE A 164 -4.34 -0.17 14.51
N GLN A 165 -5.42 0.48 14.10
CA GLN A 165 -6.55 0.82 14.98
C GLN A 165 -7.93 0.44 14.43
N GLY A 166 -7.99 -0.34 13.35
CA GLY A 166 -9.27 -0.84 12.84
C GLY A 166 -9.29 -1.28 11.38
N SER A 167 -8.20 -1.12 10.62
CA SER A 167 -8.10 -1.76 9.30
C SER A 167 -7.52 -3.17 9.43
N THR A 168 -7.94 -4.08 8.57
CA THR A 168 -7.34 -5.40 8.42
C THR A 168 -6.09 -5.27 7.54
N VAL A 169 -4.93 -5.67 8.05
CA VAL A 169 -3.67 -5.67 7.29
C VAL A 169 -3.17 -7.11 7.19
N THR A 170 -3.07 -7.66 5.98
CA THR A 170 -2.77 -9.09 5.77
C THR A 170 -1.48 -9.30 5.01
N PHE A 171 -0.70 -10.27 5.47
CA PHE A 171 0.48 -10.81 4.83
C PHE A 171 0.26 -12.31 4.66
N THR A 172 -0.53 -12.68 3.65
CA THR A 172 -0.83 -14.07 3.33
C THR A 172 -0.03 -14.53 2.13
N ASP A 173 0.51 -15.74 2.18
CA ASP A 173 1.37 -16.31 1.13
C ASP A 173 2.51 -15.36 0.73
N THR A 174 3.00 -14.54 1.68
CA THR A 174 4.07 -13.56 1.41
C THR A 174 5.43 -14.21 1.49
N GLU A 175 6.27 -13.93 0.49
CA GLU A 175 7.62 -14.49 0.40
C GLU A 175 8.69 -13.47 0.81
N PHE A 176 9.67 -13.92 1.59
CA PHE A 176 10.82 -13.13 2.03
C PHE A 176 12.10 -13.80 1.53
N THR A 177 12.75 -13.20 0.53
CA THR A 177 13.96 -13.74 -0.12
C THR A 177 15.08 -12.70 -0.17
N GLY A 178 16.32 -13.13 -0.44
CA GLY A 178 17.46 -12.21 -0.66
C GLY A 178 17.79 -11.26 0.49
N GLY A 179 17.25 -11.46 1.68
CA GLY A 179 17.38 -10.52 2.81
C GLY A 179 16.36 -9.38 2.79
N GLY A 180 15.23 -9.54 2.10
CA GLY A 180 14.08 -8.64 2.21
C GLY A 180 13.56 -8.55 3.64
N ILE A 181 13.23 -7.34 4.09
CA ILE A 181 12.81 -7.05 5.46
C ILE A 181 11.43 -6.41 5.44
N VAL A 182 10.52 -6.91 6.29
CA VAL A 182 9.30 -6.20 6.71
C VAL A 182 9.41 -5.95 8.21
N ASP A 183 9.62 -4.69 8.58
CA ASP A 183 9.80 -4.26 9.96
C ASP A 183 8.51 -3.65 10.54
N LEU A 184 7.89 -4.38 11.46
CA LEU A 184 6.75 -3.93 12.26
C LEU A 184 7.11 -3.66 13.71
N SER A 185 8.37 -3.78 14.12
CA SER A 185 8.81 -3.71 15.54
C SER A 185 8.43 -2.41 16.24
N ARG A 186 8.26 -1.33 15.49
CA ARG A 186 7.90 0.01 15.98
C ARG A 186 6.45 0.40 15.66
N ALA A 187 5.65 -0.53 15.15
CA ALA A 187 4.22 -0.34 14.96
C ALA A 187 3.51 -0.17 16.31
N VAL A 188 2.40 0.57 16.29
CA VAL A 188 1.50 0.71 17.42
C VAL A 188 0.22 -0.05 17.10
N VAL A 189 0.07 -1.23 17.71
CA VAL A 189 -1.12 -2.06 17.56
C VAL A 189 -2.13 -1.70 18.65
N ARG A 190 -3.26 -1.11 18.24
CA ARG A 190 -4.37 -0.72 19.13
C ARG A 190 -5.60 -1.60 18.96
N LYS A 191 -5.98 -1.85 17.71
CA LYS A 191 -7.16 -2.64 17.34
C LYS A 191 -6.91 -3.24 15.97
N CYS A 192 -7.26 -4.51 15.81
CA CYS A 192 -6.98 -5.30 14.60
C CYS A 192 -5.47 -5.41 14.34
N PRO A 193 -4.76 -6.34 15.03
CA PRO A 193 -3.38 -6.65 14.70
C PRO A 193 -3.24 -7.07 13.23
N PRO A 194 -2.06 -6.88 12.61
CA PRO A 194 -1.76 -7.49 11.33
C PRO A 194 -1.95 -9.00 11.38
N VAL A 195 -2.46 -9.57 10.30
CA VAL A 195 -2.71 -11.00 10.13
C VAL A 195 -1.63 -11.61 9.27
N PHE A 196 -1.08 -12.72 9.73
CA PHE A 196 0.00 -13.46 9.08
C PHE A 196 -0.40 -14.90 8.80
N ASP A 197 0.30 -15.57 7.90
CA ASP A 197 0.18 -17.02 7.76
C ASP A 197 0.67 -17.74 9.03
N SER A 198 0.13 -18.93 9.26
CA SER A 198 0.58 -19.81 10.35
C SER A 198 1.97 -20.38 10.03
N TRP A 199 2.93 -20.15 10.92
CA TRP A 199 4.29 -20.72 10.82
C TRP A 199 4.74 -21.34 12.13
N ILE A 200 5.65 -22.32 12.05
CA ILE A 200 6.36 -22.84 13.24
C ILE A 200 7.30 -21.76 13.79
N GLU A 201 8.01 -21.06 12.89
CA GLU A 201 8.85 -19.91 13.19
C GLU A 201 8.59 -18.82 12.15
N PRO A 202 8.55 -17.53 12.53
CA PRO A 202 8.39 -16.45 11.58
C PRO A 202 9.51 -16.47 10.51
N PRO A 203 9.18 -16.19 9.23
CA PRO A 203 10.17 -16.18 8.17
C PRO A 203 11.24 -15.12 8.45
N ARG A 204 12.48 -15.45 8.08
CA ARG A 204 13.59 -14.52 8.21
C ARG A 204 13.31 -13.25 7.39
N GLY A 205 13.47 -12.10 8.02
CA GLY A 205 13.17 -10.80 7.40
C GLY A 205 11.85 -10.20 7.88
N LEU A 206 10.94 -11.00 8.43
CA LEU A 206 9.76 -10.49 9.11
C LEU A 206 10.11 -10.16 10.57
N ILE A 207 10.00 -8.89 10.94
CA ILE A 207 10.17 -8.43 12.32
C ILE A 207 8.78 -8.12 12.88
N MET A 208 8.34 -8.96 13.83
CA MET A 208 6.98 -8.93 14.36
C MET A 208 6.65 -7.61 15.07
N PRO A 209 5.36 -7.18 15.05
CA PRO A 209 4.92 -6.04 15.83
C PRO A 209 5.01 -6.33 17.33
N PRO A 210 5.10 -5.30 18.17
CA PRO A 210 4.93 -5.49 19.61
C PRO A 210 3.53 -6.07 19.90
N PRO A 211 3.37 -6.81 21.03
CA PRO A 211 2.07 -7.30 21.45
C PRO A 211 1.07 -6.15 21.54
N MET A 212 -0.19 -6.41 21.19
CA MET A 212 -1.26 -5.45 21.39
C MET A 212 -1.45 -5.24 22.89
N LYS A 213 -1.34 -3.99 23.35
CA LYS A 213 -1.65 -3.62 24.74
C LYS A 213 -3.05 -3.07 24.80
N ASP A 214 -3.93 -3.74 25.54
CA ASP A 214 -5.22 -3.17 25.86
C ASP A 214 -5.10 -2.06 26.93
N PHE A 215 -6.21 -1.38 27.23
CA PHE A 215 -6.25 -0.34 28.26
C PHE A 215 -6.00 -0.86 29.69
N ALA A 216 -6.09 -2.18 29.90
CA ALA A 216 -5.83 -2.86 31.18
C ALA A 216 -4.38 -3.37 31.30
N GLY A 217 -3.57 -3.25 30.24
CA GLY A 217 -2.19 -3.72 30.18
C GLY A 217 -2.05 -5.21 29.83
N THR A 218 -3.11 -5.89 29.39
CA THR A 218 -3.00 -7.26 28.86
C THR A 218 -2.37 -7.24 27.47
N GLU A 219 -1.43 -8.15 27.24
CA GLU A 219 -0.71 -8.29 25.98
C GLU A 219 -1.35 -9.40 25.15
N THR A 220 -1.86 -9.04 23.96
CA THR A 220 -2.36 -10.00 22.96
C THR A 220 -1.31 -10.19 21.86
N PRO A 221 -0.93 -11.44 21.54
CA PRO A 221 0.04 -11.70 20.50
C PRO A 221 -0.51 -11.35 19.10
N PRO A 222 0.36 -11.29 18.08
CA PRO A 222 -0.04 -11.19 16.68
C PRO A 222 -1.02 -12.30 16.28
N VAL A 223 -1.88 -12.03 15.30
CA VAL A 223 -2.94 -12.94 14.88
C VAL A 223 -2.52 -13.73 13.65
N PHE A 224 -2.77 -15.04 13.67
CA PHE A 224 -2.53 -15.93 12.54
C PHE A 224 -3.83 -16.20 11.76
N ALA A 225 -3.72 -16.43 10.45
CA ALA A 225 -4.84 -16.53 9.52
C ALA A 225 -5.90 -17.58 9.94
N GLU A 226 -5.48 -18.71 10.49
CA GLU A 226 -6.37 -19.77 10.99
C GLU A 226 -7.24 -19.31 12.17
N GLN A 227 -6.72 -18.42 13.01
CA GLN A 227 -7.48 -17.89 14.16
C GLN A 227 -8.57 -16.90 13.70
N VAL A 228 -8.35 -16.23 12.56
CA VAL A 228 -9.32 -15.30 11.98
C VAL A 228 -10.46 -16.07 11.31
N SER A 229 -10.16 -17.14 10.57
CA SER A 229 -11.18 -17.94 9.91
C SER A 229 -12.13 -18.60 10.91
N GLU A 230 -11.61 -19.11 12.04
CA GLU A 230 -12.42 -19.64 13.14
C GLU A 230 -13.30 -18.57 13.80
N ALA A 231 -12.76 -17.36 14.03
CA ALA A 231 -13.52 -16.26 14.62
C ALA A 231 -14.65 -15.76 13.70
N ILE A 232 -14.41 -15.70 12.39
CA ILE A 232 -15.43 -15.33 11.39
C ILE A 232 -16.51 -16.42 11.32
N ALA A 233 -16.11 -17.70 11.24
CA ALA A 233 -17.05 -18.81 11.20
C ALA A 233 -17.92 -18.88 12.48
N ALA A 234 -17.36 -18.58 13.64
CA ALA A 234 -18.09 -18.52 14.91
C ALA A 234 -19.06 -17.33 14.98
N ALA A 235 -18.69 -16.18 14.41
CA ALA A 235 -19.57 -15.01 14.34
C ALA A 235 -20.75 -15.26 13.39
N ASP A 236 -20.51 -15.81 12.19
CA ASP A 236 -21.57 -16.15 11.23
C ASP A 236 -22.54 -17.22 11.78
N ALA A 237 -22.05 -18.18 12.58
CA ALA A 237 -22.89 -19.17 13.24
C ALA A 237 -23.70 -18.63 14.44
N SER A 238 -23.31 -17.47 14.98
CA SER A 238 -24.02 -16.80 16.08
C SER A 238 -25.12 -15.85 15.60
N GLU A 239 -25.13 -15.52 14.32
CA GLU A 239 -26.14 -14.70 13.65
C GLU A 239 -27.19 -15.51 12.87
N SER A 240 -27.07 -16.85 12.84
CA SER A 240 -28.01 -17.81 12.22
C SER A 240 -28.93 -18.49 13.23
#